data_AF-A0A971MG79-F1
#
_entry.id   AF-A0A971MG79-F1
#
_cell.length_a   1.000
_cell.length_b   1.000
_cell.length_c   1.000
_cell.angle_alpha   90.00
_cell.angle_beta   90.00
_cell.angle_gamma   90.00
#
_symmetry.space_group_name_H-M   'P 1'
#
loop_
_entity.id
_entity.type
_entity.pdbx_description
1 polymer ?
#
loop_
_entity_poly.entity_id
_entity_poly.type
_entity_poly.pdbx_seq_one_letter_code
_entity_poly.pdbx_strand_id
1 'polypeptide(L)'
;DAGSDIILIPAPGTIPGISLEYARELIQYCHSQGKLTITSIGTSQEGADEWTIRNIAINSKMAGTDIHHLGDAGICPGVATPENIMAYSIAIRGKRHTYRRMARSVNR
;
A
#
# COMPACT_ATOMS: atom_id res chain seq x y z
N ASP A 1 20.03 11.37 4.02
CA ASP A 1 21.45 11.77 3.78
C ASP A 1 22.28 10.82 2.94
N ALA A 2 22.12 9.49 3.04
CA ALA A 2 22.88 8.52 2.22
C ALA A 2 22.40 8.34 0.76
N GLY A 3 21.69 9.32 0.19
CA GLY A 3 21.25 9.28 -1.23
C GLY A 3 19.98 8.48 -1.54
N SER A 4 19.27 7.92 -0.55
CA SER A 4 17.97 7.26 -0.81
C SER A 4 16.87 8.27 -1.16
N ASP A 5 16.04 7.96 -2.16
CA ASP A 5 14.93 8.81 -2.62
C ASP A 5 13.56 8.35 -2.12
N ILE A 6 13.41 7.03 -1.90
CA ILE A 6 12.17 6.41 -1.44
C ILE A 6 12.51 5.49 -0.27
N ILE A 7 11.79 5.65 0.84
CA ILE A 7 11.96 4.82 2.04
C ILE A 7 10.82 3.82 2.14
N LEU A 8 11.17 2.53 2.22
CA LEU A 8 10.22 1.45 2.44
C LEU A 8 9.90 1.33 3.93
N ILE A 9 8.62 1.41 4.24
CA ILE A 9 8.07 1.30 5.58
C ILE A 9 7.06 0.14 5.56
N PRO A 10 7.01 -0.74 6.58
CA PRO A 10 5.95 -1.73 6.65
C PRO A 10 4.58 -1.03 6.80
N ALA A 11 3.54 -1.54 6.14
CA ALA A 11 2.20 -0.99 6.31
C ALA A 11 1.69 -1.22 7.76
N PRO A 12 0.85 -0.32 8.31
CA PRO A 12 0.29 -0.50 9.64
C PRO A 12 -0.43 -1.84 9.81
N GLY A 13 -0.09 -2.58 10.87
CA GLY A 13 -0.68 -3.88 11.18
C GLY A 13 -0.11 -5.08 10.41
N THR A 14 0.86 -4.90 9.50
CA THR A 14 1.39 -6.03 8.72
C THR A 14 2.55 -6.77 9.39
N ILE A 15 3.28 -6.09 10.27
CA ILE A 15 4.32 -6.69 11.13
C ILE A 15 4.13 -6.25 12.60
N PRO A 16 4.61 -7.02 13.58
CA PRO A 16 4.53 -6.64 14.99
C PRO A 16 5.16 -5.27 15.27
N GLY A 17 4.45 -4.43 16.03
CA GLY A 17 4.96 -3.13 16.48
C GLY A 17 4.73 -1.94 15.53
N ILE A 18 4.27 -2.18 14.29
CA ILE A 18 3.98 -1.08 13.36
C ILE A 18 2.52 -0.64 13.51
N SER A 19 2.29 0.34 14.39
CA SER A 19 1.01 1.02 14.52
C SER A 19 0.82 2.08 13.43
N LEU A 20 -0.41 2.60 13.32
CA LEU A 20 -0.72 3.72 12.42
C LEU A 20 0.09 4.96 12.79
N GLU A 21 0.16 5.27 14.09
CA GLU A 21 0.84 6.43 14.63
C GLU A 21 2.35 6.36 14.40
N TYR A 22 2.94 5.18 14.64
CA TYR A 22 4.35 4.97 14.42
C TYR A 22 4.72 5.06 12.93
N ALA A 23 3.92 4.44 12.05
CA ALA A 23 4.12 4.59 10.60
C ALA A 23 4.00 6.05 10.15
N ARG A 24 3.02 6.80 10.68
CA ARG A 24 2.85 8.24 10.40
C ARG A 24 4.06 9.05 10.83
N GLU A 25 4.64 8.79 12.00
CA GLU A 25 5.84 9.48 12.48
C GLU A 25 7.05 9.22 11.56
N LEU A 26 7.26 7.96 11.15
CA LEU A 26 8.30 7.61 10.19
C LEU A 26 8.10 8.30 8.84
N ILE A 27 6.86 8.34 8.35
CA ILE A 27 6.51 8.99 7.09
C ILE A 27 6.77 10.50 7.17
N GLN A 28 6.30 11.16 8.23
CA GLN A 28 6.54 12.59 8.45
C GLN A 28 8.03 12.92 8.53
N TYR A 29 8.81 12.06 9.20
CA TYR A 29 10.26 12.22 9.23
C TYR A 29 10.86 12.13 7.81
N CYS A 30 10.48 11.13 7.01
CA CYS A 30 10.95 11.00 5.63
C CYS A 30 10.56 12.22 4.77
N HIS A 31 9.30 12.67 4.89
CA HIS A 31 8.81 13.87 4.20
C HIS A 31 9.56 15.14 4.62
N SER A 32 9.95 15.28 5.90
CA SER A 32 10.76 16.41 6.38
C SER A 32 12.13 16.49 5.71
N GLN A 33 12.63 15.37 5.20
CA GLN A 33 13.88 15.25 4.46
C GLN A 33 13.68 15.35 2.94
N GLY A 34 12.47 15.70 2.48
CA GLY A 34 12.10 15.76 1.07
C GLY A 34 12.11 14.39 0.37
N LYS A 35 11.93 13.30 1.12
CA LYS A 35 11.95 11.92 0.61
C LYS A 35 10.54 11.38 0.46
N LEU A 36 10.35 10.47 -0.49
CA LEU A 36 9.08 9.76 -0.65
C LEU A 36 9.06 8.50 0.21
N THR A 37 7.86 7.97 0.43
CA THR A 37 7.63 6.77 1.22
C THR A 37 6.82 5.74 0.46
N ILE A 38 7.10 4.46 0.73
CA ILE A 38 6.32 3.34 0.24
C ILE A 38 5.93 2.43 1.39
N THR A 39 4.63 2.19 1.59
CA THR A 39 4.19 1.15 2.54
C THR A 39 4.09 -0.21 1.86
N SER A 40 4.54 -1.26 2.54
CA SER A 40 4.54 -2.62 1.99
C SER A 40 3.74 -3.61 2.84
N ILE A 41 2.97 -4.46 2.16
CA ILE A 41 2.43 -5.72 2.67
C ILE A 41 3.29 -6.86 2.10
N GLY A 42 3.96 -7.63 2.94
CA GLY A 42 4.82 -8.75 2.52
C GLY A 42 4.86 -9.89 3.54
N THR A 43 3.74 -10.13 4.22
CA THR A 43 3.61 -11.11 5.32
C THR A 43 2.50 -12.12 5.05
N SER A 44 2.22 -12.41 3.77
CA SER A 44 1.07 -13.20 3.30
C SER A 44 -0.30 -12.54 3.52
N GLN A 45 -0.36 -11.40 4.22
CA GLN A 45 -1.58 -10.63 4.42
C GLN A 45 -2.14 -10.03 3.13
N GLU A 46 -1.34 -9.92 2.06
CA GLU A 46 -1.80 -9.56 0.72
C GLU A 46 -2.77 -10.60 0.11
N GLY A 47 -2.78 -11.82 0.64
CA GLY A 47 -3.75 -12.88 0.34
C GLY A 47 -4.90 -12.98 1.34
N ALA A 48 -4.98 -12.08 2.32
CA ALA A 48 -6.05 -12.06 3.31
C ALA A 48 -7.41 -11.68 2.69
N ASP A 49 -8.46 -11.76 3.50
CA ASP A 49 -9.80 -11.37 3.12
C ASP A 49 -9.92 -9.87 2.80
N GLU A 50 -11.00 -9.52 2.10
CA GLU A 50 -11.22 -8.16 1.61
C GLU A 50 -11.29 -7.11 2.71
N TRP A 51 -11.81 -7.44 3.91
CA TRP A 51 -11.90 -6.50 5.02
C TRP A 51 -10.52 -6.15 5.56
N THR A 52 -9.66 -7.17 5.72
CA THR A 52 -8.26 -6.98 6.14
C THR A 52 -7.50 -6.08 5.16
N ILE A 53 -7.59 -6.37 3.86
CA ILE A 53 -6.93 -5.59 2.80
C ILE A 53 -7.40 -4.14 2.78
N ARG A 54 -8.70 -3.89 2.90
CA ARG A 54 -9.26 -2.54 2.95
C ARG A 54 -8.75 -1.76 4.16
N ASN A 55 -8.68 -2.38 5.33
CA ASN A 55 -8.19 -1.72 6.53
C ASN A 55 -6.72 -1.36 6.41
N ILE A 56 -5.88 -2.27 5.92
CA ILE A 56 -4.46 -1.96 5.68
C ILE A 56 -4.31 -0.82 4.66
N ALA A 57 -5.15 -0.80 3.63
CA ALA A 57 -5.16 0.27 2.61
C ALA A 57 -5.51 1.63 3.20
N ILE A 58 -6.60 1.71 3.97
CA ILE A 58 -7.04 2.95 4.62
C ILE A 58 -6.01 3.40 5.65
N ASN A 59 -5.48 2.49 6.48
CA ASN A 59 -4.46 2.83 7.47
C ASN A 59 -3.18 3.35 6.81
N SER A 60 -2.71 2.69 5.74
CA SER A 60 -1.55 3.17 4.97
C SER A 60 -1.78 4.58 4.40
N LYS A 61 -2.98 4.83 3.88
CA LYS A 61 -3.38 6.14 3.35
C LYS A 61 -3.47 7.20 4.46
N MET A 62 -4.03 6.84 5.62
CA MET A 62 -4.10 7.72 6.80
C MET A 62 -2.72 8.04 7.35
N ALA A 63 -1.78 7.10 7.29
CA ALA A 63 -0.38 7.31 7.68
C ALA A 63 0.33 8.33 6.79
N GLY A 64 -0.18 8.57 5.57
CA GLY A 64 0.31 9.58 4.63
C GLY A 64 1.32 9.05 3.62
N THR A 65 1.33 7.74 3.34
CA THR A 65 2.29 7.19 2.37
C THR A 65 2.02 7.64 0.94
N ASP A 66 3.09 7.71 0.14
CA ASP A 66 3.03 8.16 -1.26
C ASP A 66 2.77 6.99 -2.22
N ILE A 67 3.32 5.82 -1.91
CA ILE A 67 3.26 4.62 -2.73
C ILE A 67 2.74 3.45 -1.88
N HIS A 68 1.82 2.69 -2.45
CA HIS A 68 1.26 1.51 -1.81
C HIS A 68 1.76 0.25 -2.52
N HIS A 69 2.44 -0.63 -1.79
CA HIS A 69 2.96 -1.90 -2.28
C HIS A 69 2.20 -3.08 -1.67
N LEU A 70 1.68 -3.94 -2.55
CA LEU A 70 1.14 -5.25 -2.20
C LEU A 70 2.10 -6.30 -2.72
N GLY A 71 2.56 -7.18 -1.83
CA GLY A 71 3.45 -8.30 -2.14
C GLY A 71 2.82 -9.35 -3.04
N ASP A 72 3.60 -10.39 -3.30
CA ASP A 72 3.33 -11.42 -4.28
C ASP A 72 2.79 -12.73 -3.68
N ALA A 73 2.55 -12.82 -2.38
CA ALA A 73 2.16 -14.07 -1.73
C ALA A 73 0.68 -14.51 -1.93
N GLY A 74 -0.10 -13.89 -2.83
CA GLY A 74 -1.52 -14.20 -3.02
C GLY A 74 -1.79 -15.51 -3.77
N ILE A 75 -1.45 -15.57 -5.06
CA ILE A 75 -1.63 -16.72 -5.96
C ILE A 75 -0.25 -17.26 -6.31
N CYS A 76 0.02 -18.55 -6.06
CA CYS A 76 1.20 -19.21 -6.60
C CYS A 76 1.16 -19.11 -8.14
N PRO A 77 2.18 -18.51 -8.81
CA PRO A 77 3.56 -18.35 -8.36
C PRO A 77 4.00 -16.88 -8.20
N GLY A 78 3.25 -16.05 -7.48
CA GLY A 78 3.73 -14.73 -7.07
C GLY A 78 2.90 -13.53 -7.55
N VAL A 79 1.61 -13.44 -7.19
CA VAL A 79 0.83 -12.20 -7.35
C VAL A 79 -0.21 -12.07 -6.24
N ALA A 80 -0.43 -10.88 -5.67
CA ALA A 80 -1.66 -10.62 -4.90
C ALA A 80 -2.91 -10.99 -5.72
N THR A 81 -3.97 -11.48 -5.08
CA THR A 81 -5.19 -11.83 -5.80
C THR A 81 -5.74 -10.60 -6.54
N PRO A 82 -6.22 -10.73 -7.79
CA PRO A 82 -6.80 -9.60 -8.54
C PRO A 82 -7.89 -8.86 -7.75
N GLU A 83 -8.66 -9.61 -6.96
CA GLU A 83 -9.70 -9.11 -6.07
C GLU A 83 -9.12 -8.19 -5.00
N ASN A 84 -8.00 -8.55 -4.38
CA ASN A 84 -7.35 -7.74 -3.35
C ASN A 84 -6.69 -6.49 -3.96
N ILE A 85 -6.11 -6.58 -5.15
CA ILE A 85 -5.62 -5.41 -5.89
C ILE A 85 -6.77 -4.43 -6.16
N MET A 86 -7.92 -4.94 -6.60
CA MET A 86 -9.11 -4.15 -6.87
C MET A 86 -9.69 -3.54 -5.59
N ALA A 87 -9.80 -4.32 -4.52
CA ALA A 87 -10.32 -3.87 -3.22
C ALA A 87 -9.46 -2.77 -2.62
N TYR A 88 -8.14 -2.96 -2.60
CA TYR A 88 -7.16 -1.96 -2.14
C TYR A 88 -7.27 -0.67 -2.95
N SER A 89 -7.32 -0.82 -4.28
CA SER A 89 -7.52 0.29 -5.20
C SER A 89 -8.83 1.05 -4.92
N ILE A 90 -9.95 0.35 -4.74
CA ILE A 90 -11.23 1.00 -4.42
C ILE A 90 -11.15 1.72 -3.07
N ALA A 91 -10.50 1.13 -2.07
CA ALA A 91 -10.36 1.76 -0.76
C ALA A 91 -9.63 3.11 -0.83
N ILE A 92 -8.51 3.18 -1.56
CA ILE A 92 -7.69 4.40 -1.58
C ILE A 92 -8.18 5.48 -2.56
N ARG A 93 -8.81 5.11 -3.69
CA ARG A 93 -9.20 6.06 -4.76
C ARG A 93 -10.66 6.00 -5.21
N GLY A 94 -11.45 5.05 -4.72
CA GLY A 94 -12.87 4.88 -5.04
C GLY A 94 -13.15 4.13 -6.36
N LYS A 95 -14.39 3.65 -6.52
CA LYS A 95 -14.83 2.82 -7.67
C LYS A 95 -14.63 3.51 -9.02
N ARG A 96 -15.06 4.76 -9.16
CA ARG A 96 -14.97 5.52 -10.41
C ARG A 96 -13.53 5.60 -10.94
N HIS A 97 -12.56 5.91 -10.07
CA HIS A 97 -11.16 6.01 -10.47
C HIS A 97 -10.55 4.63 -10.79
N THR A 98 -10.88 3.62 -10.00
CA THR A 98 -10.44 2.24 -10.23
C THR A 98 -10.91 1.73 -11.59
N TYR A 99 -12.21 1.83 -11.89
CA TYR A 99 -12.77 1.29 -13.13
C TYR A 99 -12.27 2.04 -14.35
N ARG A 100 -12.10 3.36 -14.24
CA ARG A 100 -11.50 4.16 -15.31
C ARG A 100 -10.06 3.75 -15.62
N ARG A 101 -9.27 3.35 -14.61
CA ARG A 101 -7.91 2.83 -14.83
C ARG A 101 -7.93 1.44 -15.47
N MET A 102 -8.84 0.56 -15.05
CA MET A 102 -8.99 -0.79 -15.61
C MET A 102 -9.48 -0.77 -17.07
N ALA A 103 -10.40 0.13 -17.41
CA ALA A 103 -10.97 0.24 -18.74
C ALA A 103 -10.15 1.14 -19.70
N ARG A 104 -9.02 1.70 -19.26
CA ARG A 104 -8.22 2.61 -20.10
C ARG A 104 -7.51 1.79 -21.18
N SER A 105 -7.67 2.18 -22.45
CA SER A 105 -6.89 1.61 -23.56
C SER A 105 -5.39 1.82 -23.34
N VAL A 106 -4.61 0.79 -23.63
CA VAL A 106 -3.14 0.81 -23.60
C VAL A 106 -2.53 1.64 -24.74
N ASN A 107 -3.29 1.88 -25.82
CA ASN A 107 -2.85 2.64 -27.00
C ASN A 107 -3.22 4.13 -26.94
N ARG A 108 -3.21 4.73 -25.74
CA ARG A 108 -3.56 6.15 -25.52
C ARG A 108 -2.35 6.99 -25.17
#